data_AF-A0A9D5UZJ9-F1
#
_entry.id   AF-A0A9D5UZJ9-F1
#
_cell.length_a   1.000
_cell.length_b   1.000
_cell.length_c   1.000
_cell.angle_alpha   90.00
_cell.angle_beta   90.00
_cell.angle_gamma   90.00
#
_symmetry.space_group_name_H-M   'P 1'
#
loop_
_entity.id
_entity.type
_entity.pdbx_description
1 polymer ?
#
loop_
_entity_poly.entity_id
_entity_poly.type
_entity_poly.pdbx_seq_one_letter_code
_entity_poly.pdbx_strand_id
1 'polypeptide(L)'
;MNPSTTHPGTLSLLAAIMMGSLFLFVLFPGTPVQAAEDLPKLVHGGKLYDNWLAFVPAPRRQQLALVRQTHPSYPKHGPKKGLTTWRCKECHGWDYRGKKIGDDQGNHTVTIIGIQRLIGADPAEVLAILRNPVHSYDQAMITDRDAEALAQFVVSGQHDFSASIDSATGSAQGEANKGAPFFQTLCAVCHGLDGRKIDFDPKEEVEYLGHVARENPYEFLHKIRFGQPGQIMIALSALTTQQQLDLLAFAQTLPRDPRDPINDHLPFDPGPKEIFPLEEQPCNN
;
A
#
# COMPACT_ATOMS: atom_id res chain seq x y z
N MET A 1 33.20 57.08 -58.55
CA MET A 1 32.32 58.26 -58.36
C MET A 1 30.94 57.88 -58.89
N ASN A 2 29.89 58.09 -58.09
CA ASN A 2 28.48 57.73 -58.38
C ASN A 2 28.02 58.26 -59.76
N PRO A 3 27.05 57.63 -60.45
CA PRO A 3 25.64 57.90 -60.12
C PRO A 3 24.58 56.81 -60.46
N SER A 4 23.42 56.91 -59.77
CA SER A 4 22.00 56.84 -60.23
C SER A 4 21.55 55.68 -61.16
N THR A 5 20.41 54.99 -60.99
CA THR A 5 19.01 55.49 -60.95
C THR A 5 18.00 54.32 -60.80
N THR A 6 16.80 54.63 -60.28
CA THR A 6 15.43 54.16 -60.66
C THR A 6 14.84 52.78 -60.27
N HIS A 7 13.68 52.84 -59.59
CA HIS A 7 12.58 51.85 -59.50
C HIS A 7 11.80 51.72 -60.84
N PRO A 8 11.12 50.59 -61.15
CA PRO A 8 9.76 50.22 -60.66
C PRO A 8 9.68 48.71 -60.27
N GLY A 9 8.71 48.14 -59.56
CA GLY A 9 7.28 48.37 -59.49
C GLY A 9 6.54 47.28 -60.29
N THR A 10 6.30 46.10 -59.72
CA THR A 10 5.24 45.16 -60.18
C THR A 10 4.68 44.36 -59.00
N LEU A 11 3.43 44.66 -58.65
CA LEU A 11 2.52 43.77 -57.93
C LEU A 11 2.31 42.48 -58.75
N SER A 12 2.32 41.31 -58.10
CA SER A 12 1.43 40.21 -58.47
C SER A 12 1.31 39.15 -57.37
N LEU A 13 0.06 38.97 -56.95
CA LEU A 13 -0.60 37.72 -56.57
C LEU A 13 -0.02 36.86 -55.44
N LEU A 14 -0.63 37.05 -54.26
CA LEU A 14 -1.36 36.03 -53.51
C LEU A 14 -1.19 34.57 -53.99
N ALA A 15 -0.41 33.78 -53.25
CA ALA A 15 -0.68 32.37 -53.04
C ALA A 15 -0.12 31.96 -51.67
N ALA A 16 -0.86 32.28 -50.62
CA ALA A 16 -0.62 31.72 -49.30
C ALA A 16 -1.00 30.23 -49.33
N ILE A 17 -0.02 29.37 -49.61
CA ILE A 17 -0.13 27.94 -49.30
C ILE A 17 0.19 27.82 -47.82
N MET A 18 -0.81 28.03 -46.96
CA MET A 18 -0.74 27.51 -45.60
C MET A 18 -0.84 25.99 -45.70
N MET A 19 0.32 25.32 -45.73
CA MET A 19 0.41 23.92 -45.33
C MET A 19 -0.08 23.85 -43.88
N GLY A 20 -1.37 23.54 -43.73
CA GLY A 20 -1.97 23.18 -42.45
C GLY A 20 -1.30 21.89 -41.99
N SER A 21 -0.22 22.03 -41.22
CA SER A 21 0.27 20.95 -40.37
C SER A 21 -0.83 20.66 -39.36
N LEU A 22 -1.62 19.64 -39.68
CA LEU A 22 -2.54 18.99 -38.77
C LEU A 22 -1.69 18.31 -37.67
N PHE A 23 -1.20 19.11 -36.72
CA PHE A 23 -0.73 18.59 -35.44
C PHE A 23 -1.96 18.03 -34.75
N LEU A 24 -2.17 16.73 -34.96
CA LEU A 24 -3.03 15.91 -34.15
C LEU A 24 -2.41 15.92 -32.75
N PHE A 25 -2.78 16.91 -31.94
CA PHE A 25 -2.54 16.91 -30.50
C PHE A 25 -3.34 15.73 -29.96
N VAL A 26 -2.70 14.57 -29.88
CA VAL A 26 -3.22 13.44 -29.12
C VAL A 26 -3.14 13.87 -27.66
N LEU A 27 -4.24 14.46 -27.18
CA LEU A 27 -4.51 14.66 -25.77
C LEU A 27 -4.49 13.27 -25.12
N PHE A 28 -3.39 12.94 -24.44
CA PHE A 28 -3.38 11.91 -23.41
C PHE A 28 -3.72 12.60 -22.08
N PRO A 29 -4.94 12.52 -21.54
CA PRO A 29 -5.25 13.17 -20.28
C PRO A 29 -5.16 12.12 -19.17
N GLY A 30 -3.94 11.91 -18.69
CA GLY A 30 -3.74 11.73 -17.25
C GLY A 30 -3.08 12.99 -16.75
N THR A 31 -3.85 14.05 -16.46
CA THR A 31 -3.25 15.25 -15.84
C THR A 31 -2.68 14.87 -14.47
N PRO A 32 -1.50 15.38 -14.06
CA PRO A 32 -0.87 15.03 -12.79
C PRO A 32 -1.76 15.24 -11.55
N VAL A 33 -2.79 16.09 -11.65
CA VAL A 33 -3.83 16.28 -10.62
C VAL A 33 -4.66 15.03 -10.38
N GLN A 34 -5.04 14.27 -11.42
CA GLN A 34 -5.85 13.05 -11.29
C GLN A 34 -5.09 11.94 -10.54
N ALA A 35 -3.81 11.76 -10.85
CA ALA A 35 -2.96 10.78 -10.17
C ALA A 35 -2.77 11.10 -8.67
N ALA A 36 -2.77 12.39 -8.30
CA ALA A 36 -2.71 12.82 -6.91
C ALA A 36 -4.04 12.63 -6.16
N GLU A 37 -5.19 12.81 -6.84
CA GLU A 37 -6.53 12.55 -6.29
C GLU A 37 -6.81 11.05 -6.07
N ASP A 38 -6.22 10.19 -6.91
CA ASP A 38 -6.40 8.74 -6.82
C ASP A 38 -5.63 8.11 -5.64
N LEU A 39 -4.50 8.71 -5.22
CA LEU A 39 -3.63 8.10 -4.20
C LEU A 39 -4.30 7.95 -2.81
N PRO A 40 -4.99 8.96 -2.24
CA PRO A 40 -5.74 8.78 -1.00
C PRO A 40 -6.81 7.68 -1.10
N LYS A 41 -7.49 7.55 -2.26
CA LYS A 41 -8.48 6.51 -2.50
C LYS A 41 -7.84 5.13 -2.54
N LEU A 42 -6.69 4.99 -3.19
CA LEU A 42 -5.89 3.76 -3.21
C LEU A 42 -5.41 3.35 -1.81
N VAL A 43 -4.91 4.33 -1.05
CA VAL A 43 -4.48 4.12 0.34
C VAL A 43 -5.63 3.64 1.21
N HIS A 44 -6.80 4.27 1.11
CA HIS A 44 -8.00 3.84 1.83
C HIS A 44 -8.43 2.43 1.41
N GLY A 45 -8.44 2.14 0.11
CA GLY A 45 -8.74 0.81 -0.43
C GLY A 45 -7.78 -0.28 0.06
N GLY A 46 -6.49 0.01 0.14
CA GLY A 46 -5.49 -0.92 0.70
C GLY A 46 -5.77 -1.23 2.18
N LYS A 47 -6.07 -0.20 3.00
CA LYS A 47 -6.46 -0.44 4.40
C LYS A 47 -7.74 -1.29 4.52
N LEU A 48 -8.71 -1.09 3.64
CA LEU A 48 -9.93 -1.90 3.61
C LEU A 48 -9.63 -3.37 3.24
N TYR A 49 -8.68 -3.62 2.32
CA TYR A 49 -8.24 -4.97 1.94
C TYR A 49 -7.65 -5.75 3.12
N ASP A 50 -6.82 -5.09 3.94
CA ASP A 50 -6.30 -5.65 5.19
C ASP A 50 -7.45 -5.93 6.16
N ASN A 51 -8.18 -4.89 6.57
CA ASN A 51 -9.19 -5.00 7.61
C ASN A 51 -10.26 -3.91 7.54
N TRP A 52 -11.24 -4.08 6.63
CA TRP A 52 -12.38 -3.18 6.48
C TRP A 52 -13.19 -2.97 7.77
N LEU A 53 -13.25 -3.96 8.67
CA LEU A 53 -13.97 -3.85 9.94
C LEU A 53 -13.46 -2.69 10.80
N ALA A 54 -12.19 -2.29 10.67
CA ALA A 54 -11.61 -1.17 11.38
C ALA A 54 -12.35 0.16 11.09
N PHE A 55 -12.99 0.27 9.92
CA PHE A 55 -13.74 1.46 9.49
C PHE A 55 -15.24 1.39 9.83
N VAL A 56 -15.73 0.26 10.33
CA VAL A 56 -17.08 0.14 10.84
C VAL A 56 -17.14 0.68 12.27
N PRO A 57 -17.96 1.70 12.58
CA PRO A 57 -18.10 2.22 13.94
C PRO A 57 -18.52 1.13 14.93
N ALA A 58 -18.00 1.18 16.16
CA ALA A 58 -18.20 0.14 17.17
C ALA A 58 -19.69 -0.23 17.42
N PRO A 59 -20.64 0.72 17.51
CA PRO A 59 -22.06 0.37 17.69
C PRO A 59 -22.62 -0.45 16.53
N ARG A 60 -22.25 -0.08 15.29
CA ARG A 60 -22.66 -0.82 14.09
C ARG A 60 -21.98 -2.18 14.02
N ARG A 61 -20.68 -2.25 14.34
CA ARG A 61 -19.91 -3.50 14.34
C ARG A 61 -20.49 -4.54 15.30
N GLN A 62 -21.00 -4.12 16.45
CA GLN A 62 -21.64 -5.02 17.43
C GLN A 62 -22.99 -5.57 16.95
N GLN A 63 -23.67 -4.86 16.05
CA GLN A 63 -24.98 -5.24 15.52
C GLN A 63 -24.89 -6.13 14.28
N LEU A 64 -23.71 -6.19 13.63
CA LEU A 64 -23.49 -7.10 12.52
C LEU A 64 -23.58 -8.55 13.02
N ALA A 65 -24.69 -9.23 12.71
CA ALA A 65 -24.94 -10.63 13.10
C ALA A 65 -23.85 -11.60 12.61
N LEU A 66 -23.09 -11.18 11.59
CA LEU A 66 -22.02 -11.93 10.94
C LEU A 66 -20.65 -11.71 11.61
N VAL A 67 -20.54 -10.77 12.55
CA VAL A 67 -19.29 -10.49 13.28
C VAL A 67 -18.88 -11.64 14.22
N ARG A 68 -19.66 -12.72 14.27
CA ARG A 68 -19.32 -13.95 15.00
C ARG A 68 -19.34 -15.21 14.13
N GLN A 69 -19.58 -15.06 12.83
CA GLN A 69 -19.76 -16.20 11.91
C GLN A 69 -18.55 -16.36 11.01
N THR A 70 -18.23 -17.59 10.66
CA THR A 70 -17.27 -17.87 9.59
C THR A 70 -17.91 -17.48 8.27
N HIS A 71 -17.17 -16.81 7.40
CA HIS A 71 -17.65 -16.40 6.09
C HIS A 71 -18.10 -17.64 5.28
N PRO A 72 -19.32 -17.66 4.69
CA PRO A 72 -19.87 -18.87 4.05
C PRO A 72 -19.00 -19.48 2.95
N SER A 73 -18.33 -18.64 2.17
CA SER A 73 -17.39 -19.06 1.11
C SER A 73 -15.99 -19.43 1.62
N TYR A 74 -15.71 -19.28 2.91
CA TYR A 74 -14.42 -19.69 3.46
C TYR A 74 -14.33 -21.22 3.51
N PRO A 75 -13.17 -21.85 3.23
CA PRO A 75 -13.10 -23.30 3.19
C PRO A 75 -13.46 -23.92 4.54
N LYS A 76 -14.26 -24.99 4.51
CA LYS A 76 -14.76 -25.68 5.72
C LYS A 76 -13.61 -26.06 6.68
N HIS A 77 -12.52 -26.58 6.12
CA HIS A 77 -11.31 -26.98 6.86
C HIS A 77 -10.20 -25.92 6.85
N GLY A 78 -10.51 -24.67 6.53
CA GLY A 78 -9.56 -23.56 6.58
C GLY A 78 -9.12 -23.24 8.02
N PRO A 79 -7.90 -22.69 8.20
CA PRO A 79 -7.23 -22.55 9.50
C PRO A 79 -7.82 -21.47 10.41
N LYS A 80 -8.63 -20.55 9.87
CA LYS A 80 -9.27 -19.47 10.61
C LYS A 80 -10.78 -19.68 10.71
N LYS A 81 -11.38 -18.99 11.67
CA LYS A 81 -12.83 -19.00 11.96
C LYS A 81 -13.30 -17.60 12.34
N GLY A 82 -14.61 -17.40 12.30
CA GLY A 82 -15.23 -16.14 12.72
C GLY A 82 -14.75 -14.95 11.88
N LEU A 83 -14.58 -13.80 12.52
CA LEU A 83 -14.30 -12.53 11.86
C LEU A 83 -13.11 -12.49 10.92
N THR A 84 -12.04 -13.18 11.27
CA THR A 84 -10.81 -13.15 10.47
C THR A 84 -11.08 -13.63 9.04
N THR A 85 -12.02 -14.56 8.87
CA THR A 85 -12.43 -15.10 7.56
C THR A 85 -13.19 -14.12 6.66
N TRP A 86 -13.52 -12.94 7.17
CA TRP A 86 -14.14 -11.85 6.40
C TRP A 86 -13.14 -10.79 5.94
N ARG A 87 -11.84 -10.96 6.18
CA ARG A 87 -10.80 -10.03 5.70
C ARG A 87 -10.36 -10.46 4.31
N CYS A 88 -10.24 -9.52 3.36
CA CYS A 88 -9.88 -9.86 1.98
C CYS A 88 -8.53 -10.58 1.92
N LYS A 89 -7.53 -10.11 2.68
CA LYS A 89 -6.21 -10.76 2.80
C LYS A 89 -6.28 -12.21 3.28
N GLU A 90 -7.30 -12.59 4.06
CA GLU A 90 -7.43 -13.94 4.62
C GLU A 90 -7.84 -14.98 3.58
N CYS A 91 -8.42 -14.53 2.46
CA CYS A 91 -8.76 -15.38 1.32
C CYS A 91 -7.79 -15.17 0.15
N HIS A 92 -7.33 -13.93 -0.06
CA HIS A 92 -6.59 -13.54 -1.28
C HIS A 92 -5.09 -13.33 -1.05
N GLY A 93 -4.60 -13.51 0.18
CA GLY A 93 -3.18 -13.42 0.53
C GLY A 93 -2.64 -12.00 0.66
N TRP A 94 -1.50 -11.85 1.32
CA TRP A 94 -0.78 -10.57 1.40
C TRP A 94 -0.03 -10.23 0.10
N ASP A 95 0.32 -11.25 -0.68
CA ASP A 95 0.94 -11.14 -2.01
C ASP A 95 -0.08 -10.93 -3.14
N TYR A 96 -1.39 -10.92 -2.81
CA TYR A 96 -2.52 -10.82 -3.73
C TYR A 96 -2.70 -12.00 -4.70
N ARG A 97 -1.86 -13.03 -4.60
CA ARG A 97 -1.83 -14.19 -5.50
C ARG A 97 -2.80 -15.28 -5.05
N GLY A 98 -3.17 -15.28 -3.78
CA GLY A 98 -3.94 -16.35 -3.15
C GLY A 98 -3.22 -17.69 -3.31
N LYS A 99 -3.97 -18.79 -3.36
CA LYS A 99 -3.46 -20.12 -3.70
C LYS A 99 -4.42 -20.83 -4.66
N LYS A 100 -3.90 -21.22 -5.83
CA LYS A 100 -4.66 -22.03 -6.81
C LYS A 100 -4.53 -23.52 -6.45
N ILE A 101 -5.53 -24.32 -6.83
CA ILE A 101 -5.44 -25.79 -6.72
C ILE A 101 -4.27 -26.27 -7.59
N GLY A 102 -3.32 -27.00 -6.99
CA GLY A 102 -2.13 -27.53 -7.69
C GLY A 102 -0.99 -26.53 -7.86
N ASP A 103 -1.10 -25.32 -7.28
CA ASP A 103 -0.06 -24.32 -7.27
C ASP A 103 0.44 -24.12 -5.82
N ASP A 104 1.69 -24.48 -5.57
CA ASP A 104 2.37 -24.21 -4.30
C ASP A 104 3.15 -22.89 -4.34
N GLN A 105 3.04 -22.11 -5.42
CA GLN A 105 3.71 -20.81 -5.60
C GLN A 105 2.84 -19.67 -5.06
N GLY A 106 2.78 -19.56 -3.73
CA GLY A 106 2.16 -18.45 -3.01
C GLY A 106 2.35 -18.60 -1.51
N ASN A 107 2.34 -17.50 -0.76
CA ASN A 107 2.53 -17.54 0.70
C ASN A 107 1.26 -17.89 1.47
N HIS A 108 0.17 -18.20 0.76
CA HIS A 108 -1.15 -18.33 1.34
C HIS A 108 -1.58 -19.78 1.49
N THR A 109 -2.14 -20.12 2.64
CA THR A 109 -2.51 -21.51 2.98
C THR A 109 -3.92 -21.89 2.55
N VAL A 110 -4.77 -20.89 2.27
CA VAL A 110 -6.16 -21.06 1.85
C VAL A 110 -6.22 -21.13 0.33
N THR A 111 -6.76 -22.24 -0.20
CA THR A 111 -6.92 -22.47 -1.65
C THR A 111 -8.06 -21.64 -2.24
N ILE A 112 -7.85 -20.32 -2.30
CA ILE A 112 -8.68 -19.34 -2.97
C ILE A 112 -7.77 -18.53 -3.89
N ILE A 113 -8.25 -18.29 -5.10
CA ILE A 113 -7.56 -17.51 -6.11
C ILE A 113 -7.23 -16.08 -5.65
N GLY A 114 -6.11 -15.54 -6.10
CA GLY A 114 -5.76 -14.14 -5.92
C GLY A 114 -6.60 -13.15 -6.74
N ILE A 115 -6.32 -11.87 -6.51
CA ILE A 115 -7.01 -10.74 -7.16
C ILE A 115 -6.22 -10.13 -8.34
N GLN A 116 -5.00 -10.62 -8.61
CA GLN A 116 -4.12 -10.08 -9.67
C GLN A 116 -4.76 -10.01 -11.05
N ARG A 117 -5.67 -10.92 -11.38
CA ARG A 117 -6.37 -10.93 -12.68
C ARG A 117 -7.28 -9.71 -12.91
N LEU A 118 -7.61 -8.96 -11.86
CA LEU A 118 -8.47 -7.79 -11.91
C LEU A 118 -7.68 -6.48 -12.08
N ILE A 119 -6.34 -6.55 -12.17
CA ILE A 119 -5.52 -5.36 -12.46
C ILE A 119 -5.94 -4.80 -13.83
N GLY A 120 -6.28 -3.52 -13.87
CA GLY A 120 -6.74 -2.82 -15.08
C GLY A 120 -8.20 -3.10 -15.47
N ALA A 121 -8.95 -3.89 -14.69
CA ALA A 121 -10.38 -4.08 -14.91
C ALA A 121 -11.20 -2.82 -14.57
N ASP A 122 -12.48 -2.82 -14.92
CA ASP A 122 -13.42 -1.76 -14.52
C ASP A 122 -13.72 -1.88 -12.99
N PRO A 123 -13.53 -0.83 -12.18
CA PRO A 123 -13.93 -0.84 -10.77
C PRO A 123 -15.39 -1.28 -10.53
N ALA A 124 -16.30 -1.03 -11.46
CA ALA A 124 -17.69 -1.47 -11.36
C ALA A 124 -17.84 -3.00 -11.37
N GLU A 125 -16.96 -3.71 -12.09
CA GLU A 125 -16.90 -5.18 -12.06
C GLU A 125 -16.53 -5.68 -10.65
N VAL A 126 -15.53 -5.05 -10.04
CA VAL A 126 -15.10 -5.41 -8.67
C VAL A 126 -16.20 -5.09 -7.66
N LEU A 127 -16.89 -3.96 -7.80
CA LEU A 127 -18.03 -3.63 -6.96
C LEU A 127 -19.13 -4.69 -7.05
N ALA A 128 -19.46 -5.13 -8.26
CA ALA A 128 -20.43 -6.22 -8.45
C ALA A 128 -19.96 -7.53 -7.79
N ILE A 129 -18.67 -7.86 -7.87
CA ILE A 129 -18.07 -9.03 -7.19
C ILE A 129 -18.19 -8.93 -5.67
N LEU A 130 -17.93 -7.76 -5.07
CA LEU A 130 -18.04 -7.54 -3.62
C LEU A 130 -19.47 -7.73 -3.11
N ARG A 131 -20.47 -7.34 -3.91
CA ARG A 131 -21.89 -7.41 -3.54
C ARG A 131 -22.57 -8.73 -3.88
N ASN A 132 -21.94 -9.59 -4.69
CA ASN A 132 -22.56 -10.83 -5.13
C ASN A 132 -22.69 -11.86 -3.98
N PRO A 133 -23.45 -12.96 -4.16
CA PRO A 133 -23.62 -13.98 -3.12
C PRO A 133 -22.34 -14.69 -2.67
N VAL A 134 -21.23 -14.62 -3.44
CA VAL A 134 -19.96 -15.24 -3.07
C VAL A 134 -19.26 -14.46 -1.97
N HIS A 135 -19.23 -13.12 -2.03
CA HIS A 135 -18.61 -12.26 -1.00
C HIS A 135 -19.62 -11.72 0.01
N SER A 136 -20.85 -11.46 -0.44
CA SER A 136 -21.98 -11.05 0.41
C SER A 136 -21.72 -9.81 1.28
N TYR A 137 -20.85 -8.88 0.87
CA TYR A 137 -20.69 -7.62 1.59
C TYR A 137 -21.86 -6.70 1.27
N ASP A 138 -22.66 -6.35 2.27
CA ASP A 138 -23.74 -5.35 2.13
C ASP A 138 -23.27 -3.93 2.52
N GLN A 139 -24.15 -2.94 2.36
CA GLN A 139 -23.86 -1.54 2.72
C GLN A 139 -23.68 -1.32 4.23
N ALA A 140 -24.20 -2.21 5.08
CA ALA A 140 -23.99 -2.12 6.53
C ALA A 140 -22.58 -2.58 6.93
N MET A 141 -21.99 -3.49 6.15
CA MET A 141 -20.61 -3.95 6.29
C MET A 141 -19.62 -2.96 5.65
N ILE A 142 -19.72 -2.77 4.34
CA ILE A 142 -18.83 -1.93 3.53
C ILE A 142 -19.71 -0.92 2.81
N THR A 143 -19.57 0.36 3.11
CA THR A 143 -20.35 1.42 2.45
C THR A 143 -20.02 1.49 0.96
N ASP A 144 -20.86 2.10 0.13
CA ASP A 144 -20.56 2.22 -1.31
C ASP A 144 -19.26 3.00 -1.56
N ARG A 145 -19.01 4.06 -0.79
CA ARG A 145 -17.74 4.80 -0.82
C ARG A 145 -16.55 3.90 -0.52
N ASP A 146 -16.64 3.06 0.52
CA ASP A 146 -15.56 2.14 0.87
C ASP A 146 -15.40 1.04 -0.17
N ALA A 147 -16.50 0.53 -0.72
CA ALA A 147 -16.48 -0.48 -1.77
C ALA A 147 -15.86 0.06 -3.06
N GLU A 148 -16.12 1.32 -3.42
CA GLU A 148 -15.46 2.01 -4.54
C GLU A 148 -13.96 2.21 -4.31
N ALA A 149 -13.54 2.55 -3.09
CA ALA A 149 -12.13 2.69 -2.76
C ALA A 149 -11.40 1.34 -2.79
N LEU A 150 -12.03 0.29 -2.24
CA LEU A 150 -11.53 -1.08 -2.31
C LEU A 150 -11.46 -1.57 -3.77
N ALA A 151 -12.48 -1.29 -4.58
CA ALA A 151 -12.47 -1.60 -6.02
C ALA A 151 -11.32 -0.91 -6.75
N GLN A 152 -11.09 0.39 -6.48
CA GLN A 152 -9.96 1.12 -7.05
C GLN A 152 -8.62 0.48 -6.67
N PHE A 153 -8.45 0.10 -5.40
CA PHE A 153 -7.27 -0.61 -4.94
C PHE A 153 -7.10 -1.97 -5.65
N VAL A 154 -8.16 -2.74 -5.82
CA VAL A 154 -8.09 -4.02 -6.54
C VAL A 154 -7.65 -3.81 -7.97
N VAL A 155 -8.17 -2.82 -8.70
CA VAL A 155 -7.81 -2.66 -10.13
C VAL A 155 -6.46 -1.97 -10.35
N SER A 156 -5.95 -1.19 -9.38
CA SER A 156 -4.77 -0.33 -9.63
C SER A 156 -3.80 -0.15 -8.45
N GLY A 157 -4.12 -0.66 -7.26
CA GLY A 157 -3.28 -0.56 -6.06
C GLY A 157 -2.38 -1.77 -5.80
N GLN A 158 -2.64 -2.91 -6.45
CA GLN A 158 -1.81 -4.11 -6.30
C GLN A 158 -0.37 -3.87 -6.76
N HIS A 159 0.61 -4.51 -6.10
CA HIS A 159 2.00 -4.55 -6.55
C HIS A 159 2.58 -5.94 -6.30
N ASP A 160 3.19 -6.52 -7.33
CA ASP A 160 3.79 -7.84 -7.26
C ASP A 160 5.27 -7.70 -6.85
N PHE A 161 5.58 -8.15 -5.63
CA PHE A 161 6.93 -8.18 -5.08
C PHE A 161 7.58 -9.57 -5.18
N SER A 162 6.93 -10.56 -5.80
CA SER A 162 7.40 -11.95 -5.80
C SER A 162 8.78 -12.12 -6.41
N ALA A 163 9.13 -11.30 -7.41
CA ALA A 163 10.47 -11.31 -8.01
C ALA A 163 11.54 -10.64 -7.14
N SER A 164 11.13 -9.85 -6.14
CA SER A 164 12.01 -9.05 -5.26
C SER A 164 12.11 -9.60 -3.84
N ILE A 165 11.44 -10.72 -3.56
CA ILE A 165 11.51 -11.43 -2.28
C ILE A 165 11.98 -12.84 -2.57
N ASP A 166 13.07 -13.25 -1.92
CA ASP A 166 13.53 -14.62 -1.98
C ASP A 166 12.46 -15.55 -1.37
N SER A 167 11.92 -16.44 -2.18
CA SER A 167 10.79 -17.29 -1.76
C SER A 167 11.16 -18.34 -0.71
N ALA A 168 12.44 -18.66 -0.54
CA ALA A 168 12.91 -19.65 0.42
C ALA A 168 13.16 -19.03 1.80
N THR A 169 13.61 -17.78 1.83
CA THR A 169 14.08 -17.10 3.06
C THR A 169 13.22 -15.91 3.47
N GLY A 170 12.37 -15.41 2.58
CA GLY A 170 11.62 -14.16 2.77
C GLY A 170 12.47 -12.90 2.62
N SER A 171 13.77 -13.02 2.30
CA SER A 171 14.70 -11.89 2.22
C SER A 171 14.35 -10.94 1.08
N ALA A 172 14.31 -9.64 1.38
CA ALA A 172 14.06 -8.62 0.36
C ALA A 172 15.33 -8.31 -0.46
N GLN A 173 15.15 -8.08 -1.76
CA GLN A 173 16.17 -7.54 -2.66
C GLN A 173 16.29 -6.02 -2.49
N GLY A 174 16.65 -5.59 -1.28
CA GLY A 174 16.86 -4.19 -0.92
C GLY A 174 18.20 -3.97 -0.22
N GLU A 175 18.62 -2.71 -0.14
CA GLU A 175 19.84 -2.30 0.54
C GLU A 175 19.49 -1.72 1.92
N ALA A 176 19.74 -2.49 2.99
CA ALA A 176 19.42 -2.09 4.37
C ALA A 176 19.99 -0.71 4.75
N ASN A 177 21.21 -0.38 4.30
CA ASN A 177 21.82 0.92 4.56
C ASN A 177 21.05 2.10 3.92
N LYS A 178 20.36 1.87 2.79
CA LYS A 178 19.48 2.86 2.16
C LYS A 178 18.10 2.93 2.81
N GLY A 179 17.66 1.83 3.42
CA GLY A 179 16.41 1.75 4.19
C GLY A 179 16.48 2.42 5.57
N ALA A 180 17.66 2.39 6.21
CA ALA A 180 17.85 2.87 7.57
C ALA A 180 17.38 4.33 7.79
N PRO A 181 17.69 5.31 6.92
CA PRO A 181 17.21 6.68 7.10
C PRO A 181 15.69 6.80 7.05
N PHE A 182 15.01 6.04 6.18
CA PHE A 182 13.55 6.01 6.13
C PHE A 182 12.97 5.45 7.43
N PHE A 183 13.53 4.34 7.91
CA PHE A 183 13.07 3.75 9.17
C PHE A 183 13.23 4.71 10.35
N GLN A 184 14.42 5.29 10.51
CA GLN A 184 14.76 6.15 11.65
C GLN A 184 13.90 7.43 11.68
N THR A 185 13.52 7.96 10.52
CA THR A 185 12.77 9.23 10.43
C THR A 185 11.25 9.04 10.36
N LEU A 186 10.76 7.94 9.76
CA LEU A 186 9.33 7.73 9.50
C LEU A 186 8.70 6.69 10.42
N CYS A 187 9.47 5.67 10.84
CA CYS A 187 8.93 4.50 11.53
C CYS A 187 9.29 4.49 13.02
N ALA A 188 10.54 4.84 13.37
CA ALA A 188 11.07 4.70 14.73
C ALA A 188 10.35 5.56 15.77
N VAL A 189 9.71 6.67 15.36
CA VAL A 189 8.87 7.49 16.25
C VAL A 189 7.75 6.66 16.91
N CYS A 190 7.18 5.70 16.17
CA CYS A 190 6.15 4.78 16.65
C CYS A 190 6.72 3.42 17.06
N HIS A 191 7.62 2.84 16.26
CA HIS A 191 8.12 1.47 16.44
C HIS A 191 9.38 1.35 17.32
N GLY A 192 10.00 2.47 17.70
CA GLY A 192 11.30 2.48 18.37
C GLY A 192 12.45 2.29 17.37
N LEU A 193 13.66 2.72 17.75
CA LEU A 193 14.84 2.58 16.89
C LEU A 193 15.22 1.10 16.68
N ASP A 194 14.90 0.24 17.64
CA ASP A 194 15.10 -1.21 17.57
C ASP A 194 13.86 -1.98 17.10
N GLY A 195 12.77 -1.30 16.76
CA GLY A 195 11.53 -1.92 16.29
C GLY A 195 10.71 -2.67 17.35
N ARG A 196 11.08 -2.60 18.64
CA ARG A 196 10.43 -3.36 19.74
C ARG A 196 9.44 -2.56 20.58
N LYS A 197 9.17 -1.29 20.24
CA LYS A 197 8.30 -0.42 21.04
C LYS A 197 6.83 -0.88 21.05
N ILE A 198 6.40 -1.67 20.06
CA ILE A 198 5.04 -2.19 19.94
C ILE A 198 5.14 -3.71 19.79
N ASP A 199 4.52 -4.42 20.72
CA ASP A 199 4.23 -5.86 20.61
C ASP A 199 2.88 -6.04 19.91
N PHE A 200 2.89 -6.70 18.75
CA PHE A 200 1.71 -6.90 17.91
C PHE A 200 0.87 -8.11 18.32
N ASP A 201 1.43 -9.03 19.10
CA ASP A 201 0.69 -10.18 19.63
C ASP A 201 0.99 -10.44 21.13
N PRO A 202 0.63 -9.49 22.01
CA PRO A 202 0.95 -9.58 23.44
C PRO A 202 0.18 -10.69 24.17
N LYS A 203 -0.64 -11.48 23.48
CA LYS A 203 -1.52 -12.51 24.07
C LYS A 203 -1.09 -13.93 23.76
N GLU A 204 -0.31 -14.16 22.71
CA GLU A 204 0.22 -15.48 22.36
C GLU A 204 1.74 -15.51 22.48
N GLU A 205 2.44 -14.87 21.56
CA GLU A 205 3.91 -14.75 21.54
C GLU A 205 4.30 -13.34 21.12
N VAL A 206 5.37 -12.79 21.72
CA VAL A 206 5.83 -11.44 21.43
C VAL A 206 6.14 -11.30 19.93
N GLU A 207 5.45 -10.39 19.26
CA GLU A 207 5.64 -10.11 17.84
C GLU A 207 6.07 -8.66 17.64
N TYR A 208 7.37 -8.42 17.50
CA TYR A 208 7.92 -7.13 17.08
C TYR A 208 8.03 -6.96 15.56
N LEU A 209 8.33 -5.73 15.12
CA LEU A 209 8.43 -5.40 13.70
C LEU A 209 9.44 -6.25 12.92
N GLY A 210 10.53 -6.65 13.58
CA GLY A 210 11.50 -7.56 12.99
C GLY A 210 10.91 -8.95 12.66
N HIS A 211 9.96 -9.46 13.44
CA HIS A 211 9.28 -10.73 13.12
C HIS A 211 8.46 -10.56 11.84
N VAL A 212 7.57 -9.57 11.81
CA VAL A 212 6.72 -9.27 10.65
C VAL A 212 7.56 -9.11 9.38
N ALA A 213 8.68 -8.37 9.44
CA ALA A 213 9.54 -8.14 8.29
C ALA A 213 10.16 -9.43 7.70
N ARG A 214 10.48 -10.43 8.52
CA ARG A 214 11.09 -11.70 8.06
C ARG A 214 10.07 -12.77 7.75
N GLU A 215 9.08 -12.91 8.62
CA GLU A 215 8.11 -14.01 8.57
C GLU A 215 6.94 -13.69 7.65
N ASN A 216 6.64 -12.40 7.44
CA ASN A 216 5.59 -11.96 6.54
C ASN A 216 5.97 -10.68 5.77
N PRO A 217 6.98 -10.75 4.87
CA PRO A 217 7.47 -9.58 4.14
C PRO A 217 6.39 -8.92 3.26
N TYR A 218 5.41 -9.69 2.77
CA TYR A 218 4.31 -9.15 1.99
C TYR A 218 3.32 -8.35 2.85
N GLU A 219 3.06 -8.78 4.09
CA GLU A 219 2.29 -7.99 5.05
C GLU A 219 3.00 -6.68 5.39
N PHE A 220 4.31 -6.75 5.64
CA PHE A 220 5.12 -5.56 5.86
C PHE A 220 4.99 -4.57 4.69
N LEU A 221 5.20 -5.04 3.44
CA LEU A 221 5.12 -4.20 2.24
C LEU A 221 3.72 -3.63 2.02
N HIS A 222 2.66 -4.41 2.26
CA HIS A 222 1.30 -3.91 2.19
C HIS A 222 1.07 -2.78 3.20
N LYS A 223 1.47 -2.99 4.46
CA LYS A 223 1.23 -2.04 5.55
C LYS A 223 2.09 -0.78 5.43
N ILE A 224 3.33 -0.84 4.93
CA ILE A 224 4.07 0.41 4.67
C ILE A 224 3.45 1.19 3.51
N ARG A 225 2.92 0.52 2.47
CA ARG A 225 2.31 1.20 1.33
C ARG A 225 1.02 1.91 1.75
N PHE A 226 0.14 1.22 2.47
CA PHE A 226 -1.22 1.70 2.72
C PHE A 226 -1.49 2.12 4.16
N GLY A 227 -0.58 1.84 5.09
CA GLY A 227 -0.74 2.07 6.52
C GLY A 227 -1.53 0.96 7.22
N GLN A 228 -1.66 1.07 8.54
CA GLN A 228 -2.42 0.13 9.36
C GLN A 228 -3.89 0.59 9.50
N PRO A 229 -4.88 -0.28 9.27
CA PRO A 229 -6.29 0.04 9.50
C PRO A 229 -6.57 0.34 10.98
N GLY A 230 -7.29 1.42 11.25
CA GLY A 230 -7.69 1.82 12.61
C GLY A 230 -6.54 2.31 13.51
N GLN A 231 -5.35 2.54 12.96
CA GLN A 231 -4.18 3.06 13.68
C GLN A 231 -3.58 4.27 12.95
N ILE A 232 -2.72 5.02 13.65
CA ILE A 232 -2.03 6.20 13.11
C ILE A 232 -0.86 5.87 12.16
N MET A 233 -0.56 4.58 11.94
CA MET A 233 0.52 4.18 11.03
C MET A 233 0.25 4.73 9.62
N ILE A 234 1.18 5.56 9.17
CA ILE A 234 1.11 6.32 7.93
C ILE A 234 1.25 5.42 6.71
N ALA A 235 0.71 5.89 5.58
CA ALA A 235 0.91 5.27 4.27
C ALA A 235 2.11 5.90 3.58
N LEU A 236 3.00 5.07 3.07
CA LEU A 236 4.24 5.45 2.38
C LEU A 236 4.20 5.07 0.90
N SER A 237 3.01 5.01 0.29
CA SER A 237 2.84 4.74 -1.15
C SER A 237 3.55 5.75 -2.06
N ALA A 238 3.99 6.90 -1.53
CA ALA A 238 4.81 7.86 -2.26
C ALA A 238 6.29 7.42 -2.40
N LEU A 239 6.77 6.49 -1.56
CA LEU A 239 8.09 5.90 -1.73
C LEU A 239 8.13 5.03 -2.98
N THR A 240 9.26 5.01 -3.67
CA THR A 240 9.46 4.10 -4.81
C THR A 240 9.47 2.64 -4.34
N THR A 241 9.21 1.71 -5.26
CA THR A 241 9.33 0.27 -4.99
C THR A 241 10.69 -0.09 -4.38
N GLN A 242 11.78 0.47 -4.89
CA GLN A 242 13.11 0.20 -4.35
C GLN A 242 13.27 0.73 -2.91
N GLN A 243 12.77 1.94 -2.61
CA GLN A 243 12.82 2.48 -1.25
C GLN A 243 12.01 1.64 -0.26
N GLN A 244 10.88 1.08 -0.70
CA GLN A 244 10.07 0.15 0.11
C GLN A 244 10.81 -1.18 0.36
N LEU A 245 11.53 -1.71 -0.64
CA LEU A 245 12.37 -2.90 -0.50
C LEU A 245 13.59 -2.64 0.39
N ASP A 246 14.24 -1.49 0.26
CA ASP A 246 15.35 -1.07 1.12
C ASP A 246 14.89 -0.95 2.59
N LEU A 247 13.70 -0.38 2.82
CA LEU A 247 13.08 -0.29 4.14
C LEU A 247 12.76 -1.69 4.72
N LEU A 248 12.21 -2.60 3.91
CA LEU A 248 11.99 -3.98 4.33
C LEU A 248 13.32 -4.68 4.65
N ALA A 249 14.34 -4.54 3.80
CA ALA A 249 15.67 -5.11 4.03
C ALA A 249 16.28 -4.62 5.34
N PHE A 250 16.13 -3.33 5.67
CA PHE A 250 16.53 -2.80 6.98
C PHE A 250 15.69 -3.37 8.12
N ALA A 251 14.36 -3.44 7.97
CA ALA A 251 13.50 -4.01 9.02
C ALA A 251 13.82 -5.49 9.30
N GLN A 252 14.31 -6.22 8.29
CA GLN A 252 14.79 -7.61 8.43
C GLN A 252 16.10 -7.73 9.22
N THR A 253 16.81 -6.63 9.52
CA THR A 253 17.99 -6.62 10.42
C THR A 253 17.63 -6.29 11.87
N LEU A 254 16.39 -5.92 12.15
CA LEU A 254 15.94 -5.55 13.51
C LEU A 254 15.84 -6.78 14.43
N PRO A 255 16.01 -6.61 15.75
CA PRO A 255 15.80 -7.67 16.75
C PRO A 255 14.46 -8.43 16.62
N ARG A 256 14.45 -9.70 17.06
CA ARG A 256 13.25 -10.54 17.27
C ARG A 256 12.99 -10.75 18.75
N ASP A 257 14.02 -11.03 19.52
CA ASP A 257 13.89 -11.32 20.94
C ASP A 257 14.15 -10.05 21.78
N PRO A 258 13.44 -9.84 22.91
CA PRO A 258 13.85 -8.87 23.92
C PRO A 258 15.32 -9.01 24.37
N ARG A 259 15.87 -10.22 24.28
CA ARG A 259 17.25 -10.58 24.64
C ARG A 259 18.24 -10.44 23.48
N ASP A 260 17.76 -10.24 22.25
CA ASP A 260 18.66 -10.00 21.13
C ASP A 260 19.46 -8.71 21.41
N PRO A 261 20.79 -8.74 21.21
CA PRO A 261 21.59 -7.54 21.35
C PRO A 261 21.06 -6.48 20.37
N ILE A 262 21.04 -5.22 20.83
CA ILE A 262 20.76 -4.09 19.95
C ILE A 262 21.86 -4.10 18.89
N ASN A 263 21.47 -4.32 17.64
CA ASN A 263 22.43 -4.44 16.54
C ASN A 263 23.18 -3.10 16.41
N ASP A 264 24.51 -3.12 16.43
CA ASP A 264 25.41 -1.94 16.40
C ASP A 264 25.22 -1.05 15.15
N HIS A 265 24.36 -1.46 14.22
CA HIS A 265 23.92 -0.71 13.04
C HIS A 265 22.91 0.41 13.33
N LEU A 266 22.51 0.63 14.59
CA LEU A 266 21.76 1.82 14.98
C LEU A 266 22.75 2.94 15.38
N PRO A 267 23.01 3.94 14.52
CA PRO A 267 24.04 4.95 14.75
C PRO A 267 23.73 5.93 15.92
N PHE A 268 22.62 5.74 16.64
CA PHE A 268 22.25 6.59 17.77
C PHE A 268 21.35 5.84 18.74
N ASP A 269 21.87 5.48 19.92
CA ASP A 269 21.07 5.14 21.10
C ASP A 269 20.97 6.42 21.96
N PRO A 270 19.81 7.07 22.09
CA PRO A 270 19.67 8.26 22.92
C PRO A 270 19.85 7.99 24.43
N GLY A 271 20.04 6.74 24.85
CA GLY A 271 20.12 6.37 26.25
C GLY A 271 18.78 6.50 26.97
N PRO A 272 18.72 6.21 28.28
CA PRO A 272 17.51 6.34 29.07
C PRO A 272 17.00 7.79 29.01
N LYS A 273 15.72 7.93 28.69
CA LYS A 273 15.02 9.21 28.57
C LYS A 273 15.17 10.03 29.86
N GLU A 274 16.12 10.95 29.90
CA GLU A 274 15.89 12.17 30.66
C GLU A 274 14.79 12.92 29.90
N ILE A 275 13.59 12.87 30.47
CA ILE A 275 12.46 13.67 30.02
C ILE A 275 12.86 15.12 30.29
N PHE A 276 13.46 15.78 29.30
CA PHE A 276 13.56 17.23 29.33
C PHE A 276 12.12 17.75 29.41
N PRO A 277 11.76 18.51 30.46
CA PRO A 277 10.47 19.17 30.49
C PRO A 277 10.38 20.03 29.24
N LEU A 278 9.39 19.77 28.39
CA LEU A 278 9.03 20.68 27.32
C LEU A 278 8.49 21.94 28.00
N GLU A 279 9.38 22.88 28.29
CA GLU A 279 8.98 24.23 28.62
C GLU A 279 8.36 24.80 27.35
N GLU A 280 7.04 24.98 27.37
CA GLU A 280 6.24 25.52 26.28
C GLU A 280 6.77 26.90 25.90
N GLN A 281 7.70 26.97 24.96
CA GLN A 281 8.01 28.22 24.28
C GLN A 281 6.93 28.45 23.22
N PRO A 282 6.03 29.43 23.40
CA PRO A 282 5.05 29.73 22.36
C PRO A 282 5.82 30.14 21.10
N CYS A 283 5.47 29.52 19.98
CA CYS A 283 5.93 29.94 18.66
C CYS A 283 5.35 31.34 18.36
N ASN A 284 6.03 32.38 18.83
CA ASN A 284 5.82 33.75 18.38
C ASN A 284 6.74 34.02 17.19
N ASN A 285 6.17 34.08 15.99
CA ASN A 285 6.19 35.23 15.09
C ASN A 285 5.47 34.91 13.77
#